data_AF-A0ABD5MW23-F1
#
_entry.id   AF-A0ABD5MW23-F1
#
_cell.length_a   1.000
_cell.length_b   1.000
_cell.length_c   1.000
_cell.angle_alpha   90.00
_cell.angle_beta   90.00
_cell.angle_gamma   90.00
#
_symmetry.space_group_name_H-M   'P 1'
#
loop_
_entity.id
_entity.type
_entity.pdbx_description
1 polymer ?
#
loop_
_entity_poly.entity_id
_entity_poly.type
_entity_poly.pdbx_seq_one_letter_code
_entity_poly.pdbx_strand_id
1 'polypeptide(L)' 'MEKWEYTVLAMKTKISVNRHQREKNPTIQNVQHEMNVLGEEGWNLVGVQNIRLETGMLFTVAYLKRKKI' A
#
# COMPACT_ATOMS: atom_id res chain seq x y z
N MET A 1 25.65 -4.03 -14.75
CA MET A 1 24.19 -3.84 -14.89
C MET A 1 23.60 -3.85 -13.50
N GLU A 2 22.89 -2.79 -13.10
CA GLU A 2 22.19 -2.77 -11.82
C GLU A 2 21.05 -3.79 -11.85
N LYS A 3 21.06 -4.76 -10.92
CA LYS A 3 19.97 -5.72 -10.76
C LYS A 3 18.95 -5.11 -9.80
N TRP A 4 17.69 -5.06 -10.21
CA TRP A 4 16.59 -4.53 -9.39
C TRP A 4 15.70 -5.67 -8.90
N GLU A 5 15.28 -5.58 -7.64
CA GLU A 5 14.25 -6.43 -7.06
C GLU A 5 12.95 -5.63 -6.94
N TYR A 6 11.82 -6.28 -7.20
CA TYR A 6 10.50 -5.66 -7.17
C TYR A 6 9.58 -6.46 -6.25
N THR A 7 8.74 -5.76 -5.49
CA THR A 7 7.70 -6.38 -4.67
C THR A 7 6.40 -5.57 -4.73
N VAL A 8 5.29 -6.25 -4.45
CA VAL A 8 3.95 -5.68 -4.45
C VAL A 8 3.33 -5.91 -3.09
N LEU A 9 2.86 -4.84 -2.46
CA LEU A 9 2.14 -4.91 -1.19
C LEU A 9 0.70 -4.48 -1.40
N ALA A 10 -0.23 -5.42 -1.21
CA ALA A 10 -1.65 -5.14 -1.22
C ALA A 10 -2.12 -4.92 0.21
N MET A 11 -2.45 -3.68 0.55
CA MET A 11 -2.94 -3.31 1.87
C MET A 11 -4.45 -3.07 1.82
N LYS A 12 -5.19 -3.69 2.74
CA LYS A 12 -6.63 -3.46 2.87
C LYS A 12 -6.84 -2.08 3.49
N THR A 13 -7.26 -1.11 2.69
CA THR A 13 -7.44 0.27 3.14
C THR A 13 -8.89 0.60 3.47
N LYS A 14 -9.88 -0.23 3.15
CA LYS A 14 -11.25 -0.03 3.66
C LYS A 14 -11.99 -1.35 3.84
N ILE A 15 -12.49 -1.59 5.05
CA ILE A 15 -13.59 -2.54 5.29
C ILE A 15 -14.87 -1.76 4.99
N SER A 16 -15.71 -2.26 4.09
CA SER A 16 -16.99 -1.67 3.69
C SER A 16 -17.66 -0.87 4.81
N VAL A 17 -17.75 0.46 4.65
CA VAL A 17 -18.57 1.31 5.52
C VAL A 17 -19.75 1.82 4.71
N ASN A 18 -20.93 1.47 5.24
CA ASN A 18 -22.25 1.81 4.77
C ASN A 18 -22.35 3.30 4.35
N ARG A 19 -23.16 3.61 3.33
CA ARG A 19 -23.30 4.93 2.67
C ARG A 19 -23.59 6.12 3.62
N HIS A 20 -23.93 5.82 4.87
CA HIS A 20 -24.32 6.74 5.94
C HIS A 20 -23.22 7.05 6.98
N GLN A 21 -22.13 6.28 7.00
CA GLN A 21 -20.98 6.60 7.86
C GLN A 21 -20.00 7.42 7.02
N ARG A 22 -19.92 8.73 7.33
CA ARG A 22 -18.88 9.65 6.83
C ARG A 22 -17.56 8.90 6.70
N GLU A 23 -16.89 9.08 5.57
CA GLU A 23 -15.58 8.53 5.27
C GLU A 23 -14.63 8.75 6.45
N LYS A 24 -14.54 7.77 7.34
CA LYS A 24 -13.40 7.69 8.25
C LYS A 24 -12.25 7.26 7.36
N ASN A 25 -11.35 8.19 7.08
CA ASN A 25 -10.07 7.88 6.48
C ASN A 25 -9.51 6.69 7.25
N PRO A 26 -9.19 5.56 6.59
CA PRO A 26 -8.50 4.48 7.27
C PRO A 26 -7.29 5.08 7.96
N THR A 27 -7.13 4.81 9.24
CA THR A 27 -6.05 5.37 10.03
C THR A 27 -4.73 4.91 9.39
N ILE A 28 -4.12 5.79 8.59
CA ILE A 28 -2.88 5.58 7.81
C ILE A 28 -1.68 5.22 8.71
N GLN A 29 -1.83 5.24 10.04
CA GLN A 29 -0.76 4.94 10.99
C GLN A 29 -0.08 3.58 10.76
N ASN A 30 -0.84 2.50 10.52
CA ASN A 30 -0.23 1.19 10.23
C ASN A 30 0.48 1.18 8.87
N VAL A 31 -0.09 1.88 7.88
CA VAL A 31 0.51 2.01 6.53
C VAL A 31 1.82 2.79 6.60
N GLN A 32 1.86 3.87 7.36
CA GLN A 32 3.06 4.70 7.50
C GLN A 32 4.18 3.92 8.20
N HIS A 33 3.85 3.11 9.22
CA HIS A 33 4.85 2.29 9.90
C HIS A 33 5.44 1.22 8.97
N GLU A 34 4.61 0.47 8.25
CA GLU A 34 5.09 -0.55 7.29
C GLU A 34 5.93 0.08 6.17
N MET A 35 5.50 1.23 5.64
CA MET A 35 6.26 1.96 4.61
C MET A 35 7.60 2.49 5.13
N ASN A 36 7.68 2.92 6.39
CA ASN A 36 8.93 3.34 7.01
C ASN A 36 9.92 2.18 7.14
N VAL A 37 9.45 1.02 7.63
CA VAL A 37 10.29 -0.20 7.76
C VAL A 37 10.83 -0.62 6.39
N LEU A 38 10.00 -0.60 5.35
CA LEU A 38 10.43 -0.93 3.99
C LEU A 38 11.46 0.06 3.45
N GLY A 39 11.29 1.34 3.77
CA GLY A 39 12.28 2.38 3.47
C GLY A 39 13.63 2.11 4.13
N GLU A 40 13.64 1.70 5.40
CA GLU A 40 14.86 1.29 6.13
C GLU A 40 15.54 0.06 5.50
N GLU A 41 14.76 -0.87 4.93
CA GLU A 41 15.27 -2.03 4.19
C GLU A 41 15.74 -1.71 2.75
N GLY A 42 15.72 -0.43 2.36
CA GLY A 42 16.18 0.04 1.04
C GLY A 42 15.16 -0.12 -0.09
N TRP A 43 13.90 -0.43 0.25
CA TRP A 43 12.81 -0.39 -0.71
C TRP A 43 12.39 1.04 -1.02
N ASN A 44 12.21 1.32 -2.30
CA ASN A 44 11.78 2.60 -2.82
C ASN A 44 10.39 2.44 -3.44
N LEU A 45 9.46 3.32 -3.07
CA LEU A 45 8.13 3.38 -3.64
C LEU A 45 8.20 3.85 -5.10
N VAL A 46 7.62 3.06 -6.00
CA VAL A 46 7.57 3.34 -7.45
C VAL A 46 6.18 3.80 -7.88
N GLY A 47 5.15 3.33 -7.19
CA GLY A 47 3.78 3.72 -7.49
C GLY A 47 2.79 3.20 -6.47
N VAL A 48 1.60 3.79 -6.47
CA VAL A 48 0.47 3.40 -5.63
C VAL A 48 -0.77 3.33 -6.50
N GLN A 49 -1.55 2.27 -6.35
CA GLN A 49 -2.83 2.10 -7.04
C GLN A 49 -3.93 1.75 -6.05
N ASN A 50 -5.05 2.44 -6.13
CA ASN A 50 -6.24 2.08 -5.37
C ASN A 50 -7.13 1.16 -6.22
N ILE A 51 -7.46 -0.02 -5.67
CA ILE A 51 -8.31 -1.02 -6.32
C ILE A 51 -9.60 -1.13 -5.51
N ARG A 52 -10.74 -0.98 -6.19
CA ARG A 52 -12.05 -1.25 -5.63
C ARG A 52 -12.52 -2.61 -6.14
N LEU A 53 -12.76 -3.54 -5.22
CA LEU A 53 -13.35 -4.83 -5.56
C LEU A 53 -14.85 -4.69 -5.74
N GLU A 54 -15.46 -5.62 -6.48
CA GLU A 54 -16.91 -5.69 -6.68
C GLU A 54 -17.69 -5.78 -5.36
N THR A 55 -17.06 -6.36 -4.33
CA THR A 55 -17.57 -6.43 -2.95
C THR A 55 -17.60 -5.07 -2.23
N GLY A 56 -17.16 -3.99 -2.89
CA GLY A 56 -17.08 -2.64 -2.33
C GLY A 56 -15.86 -2.40 -1.45
N MET A 57 -15.04 -3.43 -1.20
CA MET A 57 -13.77 -3.30 -0.48
C MET A 57 -12.78 -2.45 -1.28
N LEU A 58 -12.03 -1.60 -0.59
CA LEU A 58 -10.95 -0.81 -1.16
C LEU A 58 -9.61 -1.32 -0.67
N PHE A 59 -8.70 -1.51 -1.61
CA PHE A 59 -7.32 -1.88 -1.38
C PHE A 59 -6.43 -0.80 -1.96
N THR A 60 -5.29 -0.61 -1.32
CA THR A 60 -4.21 0.21 -1.84
C THR A 60 -3.04 -0.73 -2.09
N VAL A 61 -2.57 -0.75 -3.33
CA VAL A 61 -1.46 -1.55 -3.79
C VAL A 61 -0.25 -0.63 -3.95
N ALA A 62 0.82 -0.92 -3.22
CA ALA A 62 2.10 -0.22 -3.35
C ALA A 62 3.08 -1.08 -4.14
N TYR A 63 3.72 -0.47 -5.14
CA TYR A 63 4.77 -1.07 -5.96
C TYR A 63 6.12 -0.56 -5.46
N LEU A 64 7.00 -1.47 -5.09
CA LEU A 64 8.29 -1.15 -4.48
C LEU A 64 9.41 -1.76 -5.32
N LYS A 65 10.55 -1.06 -5.36
CA LYS A 65 11.79 -1.59 -5.94
C LYS A 65 12.98 -1.33 -5.02
N ARG A 66 13.94 -2.23 -5.01
CA ARG A 66 15.25 -2.01 -4.36
C ARG A 66 16.39 -2.44 -5.28
N LYS A 67 17.56 -1.85 -5.09
CA LYS A 67 18.78 -2.35 -5.75
C LYS A 67 19.17 -3.67 -5.10
N LYS A 68 19.43 -4.67 -5.92
CA LYS A 68 20.01 -5.94 -5.48
C LYS A 68 21.50 -5.69 -5.24
N ILE A 69 21.93 -5.88 -4.00
CA ILE A 69 23.34 -5.91 -3.62
C ILE A 69 23.98 -7.18 -4.20
#